data_AF-A0A349J6V8-F1
#
_entry.id   AF-A0A349J6V8-F1
#
_cell.length_a   1.000
_cell.length_b   1.000
_cell.length_c   1.000
_cell.angle_alpha   90.00
_cell.angle_beta   90.00
_cell.angle_gamma   90.00
#
_symmetry.space_group_name_H-M   'P 1'
#
loop_
_entity.id
_entity.type
_entity.pdbx_description
1 polymer ?
#
loop_
_entity_poly.entity_id
_entity_poly.type
_entity_poly.pdbx_seq_one_letter_code
_entity_poly.pdbx_strand_id
1 'polypeptide(L)'
;MGGSLGTQKITGSAAYERFTGPQIRRFARTDPQAWAATGHVRLVSSFLASILAGRPVGTDWGDGSGMNLLDLASKRWHQPALDAVSPDLARRLGDPLEPWTTVGTISPALAKRYGFAATCRIAPFTGDNPASAIGL
;
A
#
# COMPACT_ATOMS: atom_id res chain seq x y z
N MET A 1 19.69 -0.78 4.32
CA MET A 1 19.32 0.37 3.47
C MET A 1 20.50 1.19 2.96
N GLY A 2 21.68 1.22 3.61
CA GLY A 2 22.86 1.93 3.06
C GLY A 2 22.79 3.47 3.15
N GLY A 3 22.13 4.00 4.18
CA GLY A 3 21.95 5.45 4.38
C GLY A 3 20.93 6.07 3.40
N SER A 4 20.94 7.40 3.32
CA SER A 4 20.00 8.16 2.47
C SER A 4 20.14 7.80 0.98
N LEU A 5 21.37 7.77 0.47
CA LEU A 5 21.66 7.42 -0.93
C LEU A 5 21.23 5.98 -1.27
N GLY A 6 21.51 5.01 -0.39
CA GLY A 6 21.08 3.64 -0.61
C GLY A 6 19.55 3.49 -0.58
N THR A 7 18.87 4.23 0.30
CA THR A 7 17.40 4.28 0.34
C THR A 7 16.84 4.85 -0.96
N GLN A 8 17.38 5.98 -1.42
CA GLN A 8 16.95 6.63 -2.66
C GLN A 8 17.17 5.75 -3.89
N LYS A 9 18.30 5.03 -3.95
CA LYS A 9 18.59 4.12 -5.07
C LYS A 9 17.56 2.98 -5.16
N ILE A 10 17.06 2.49 -4.03
CA ILE A 10 16.12 1.36 -3.97
C ILE A 10 14.67 1.83 -4.14
N THR A 11 14.28 2.87 -3.40
CA THR A 11 12.87 3.29 -3.27
C THR A 11 12.54 4.57 -4.02
N GLY A 12 13.50 5.14 -4.76
CA GLY A 12 13.33 6.39 -5.52
C GLY A 12 13.31 7.67 -4.68
N SER A 13 13.48 7.58 -3.36
CA SER A 13 13.45 8.74 -2.46
C SER A 13 14.31 8.52 -1.22
N ALA A 14 14.88 9.61 -0.69
CA ALA A 14 15.41 9.61 0.67
C ALA A 14 14.32 9.25 1.68
N ALA A 15 14.71 8.94 2.91
CA ALA A 15 13.75 8.77 4.00
C ALA A 15 13.16 10.14 4.38
N TYR A 16 11.84 10.30 4.23
CA TYR A 16 11.12 11.48 4.66
C TYR A 16 10.09 11.12 5.73
N GLU A 17 9.85 12.01 6.69
CA GLU A 17 8.98 11.75 7.84
C GLU A 17 7.58 11.35 7.41
N ARG A 18 7.04 11.97 6.34
CA ARG A 18 5.69 11.69 5.84
C ARG A 18 5.53 10.32 5.18
N PHE A 19 6.62 9.66 4.79
CA PHE A 19 6.54 8.38 4.09
C PHE A 19 6.02 7.31 5.04
N THR A 20 5.31 6.33 4.49
CA THR A 20 4.53 5.39 5.29
C THR A 20 5.41 4.50 6.16
N GLY A 21 6.58 4.06 5.69
CA GLY A 21 7.52 3.25 6.47
C GLY A 21 7.90 3.90 7.82
N PRO A 22 8.43 5.13 7.83
CA PRO A 22 8.69 5.89 9.06
C PRO A 22 7.47 6.05 9.98
N GLN A 23 6.27 6.31 9.43
CA GLN A 23 5.05 6.44 10.22
C GLN A 23 4.65 5.12 10.89
N ILE A 24 4.73 3.99 10.17
CA ILE A 24 4.49 2.66 10.73
C ILE A 24 5.51 2.34 11.83
N ARG A 25 6.80 2.65 11.60
CA ARG A 25 7.86 2.42 12.59
C ARG A 25 7.59 3.19 13.88
N ARG A 26 7.14 4.44 13.75
CA ARG A 26 6.74 5.25 14.90
C ARG A 26 5.57 4.59 15.62
N PHE A 27 4.49 4.27 14.92
CA PHE A 27 3.29 3.64 15.51
C PHE A 27 3.62 2.33 16.24
N ALA A 28 4.35 1.42 15.60
CA ALA A 28 4.76 0.13 16.18
C ALA A 28 5.62 0.28 17.44
N ARG A 29 6.38 1.38 17.57
CA ARG A 29 7.18 1.67 18.77
C ARG A 29 6.39 2.38 19.86
N THR A 30 5.50 3.29 19.50
CA THR A 30 4.78 4.12 20.46
C THR A 30 3.56 3.43 21.04
N ASP A 31 2.93 2.53 20.28
CA ASP A 31 1.80 1.71 20.73
C ASP A 31 1.94 0.26 20.26
N PRO A 32 2.78 -0.54 20.93
CA PRO A 32 3.00 -1.94 20.56
C PRO A 32 1.75 -2.81 20.68
N GLN A 33 0.81 -2.47 21.58
CA GLN A 33 -0.41 -3.22 21.78
C GLN A 33 -1.38 -3.02 20.61
N ALA A 34 -1.60 -1.77 20.18
CA ALA A 34 -2.40 -1.50 18.99
C ALA A 34 -1.75 -2.04 17.73
N TRP A 35 -0.41 -2.01 17.63
CA TRP A 35 0.30 -2.67 16.55
C TRP A 35 0.07 -4.18 16.56
N ALA A 36 0.18 -4.84 17.71
CA ALA A 36 -0.11 -6.27 17.84
C ALA A 36 -1.55 -6.61 17.40
N ALA A 37 -2.52 -5.76 17.73
CA ALA A 37 -3.92 -5.91 17.33
C ALA A 37 -4.21 -5.56 15.85
N THR A 38 -3.27 -4.93 15.15
CA THR A 38 -3.47 -4.55 13.74
C THR A 38 -3.42 -5.79 12.84
N GLY A 39 -4.45 -6.00 12.01
CA GLY A 39 -4.45 -7.13 11.06
C GLY A 39 -3.76 -6.81 9.74
N HIS A 40 -4.02 -5.61 9.21
CA HIS A 40 -3.64 -5.18 7.87
C HIS A 40 -3.21 -3.71 7.91
N VAL A 41 -2.25 -3.33 7.07
CA VAL A 41 -1.83 -1.95 6.86
C VAL A 41 -2.12 -1.57 5.41
N ARG A 42 -2.79 -0.44 5.19
CA ARG A 42 -3.23 0.04 3.88
C ARG A 42 -2.94 1.53 3.74
N LEU A 43 -2.49 1.94 2.57
CA LEU A 43 -2.57 3.35 2.17
C LEU A 43 -4.03 3.73 1.92
N VAL A 44 -4.35 5.02 1.98
CA VAL A 44 -5.72 5.52 1.78
C VAL A 44 -6.32 5.02 0.46
N SER A 45 -5.54 5.02 -0.62
CA SER A 45 -5.91 4.46 -1.92
C SER A 45 -6.36 2.99 -1.81
N SER A 46 -5.49 2.10 -1.34
CA SER A 46 -5.74 0.68 -1.17
C SER A 46 -6.83 0.37 -0.13
N PHE A 47 -7.01 1.25 0.86
CA PHE A 47 -8.10 1.16 1.82
C PHE A 47 -9.46 1.38 1.15
N LEU A 48 -9.59 2.42 0.31
CA LEU A 48 -10.81 2.66 -0.47
C LEU A 48 -11.09 1.53 -1.46
N ALA A 49 -10.07 1.03 -2.15
CA ALA A 49 -10.20 -0.16 -3.00
C ALA A 49 -10.67 -1.39 -2.18
N SER A 50 -10.18 -1.54 -0.95
CA SER A 50 -10.59 -2.62 -0.05
C SER A 50 -12.06 -2.54 0.36
N ILE A 51 -12.57 -1.33 0.61
CA ILE A 51 -13.99 -1.12 0.91
C ILE A 51 -14.85 -1.53 -0.28
N LEU A 52 -14.49 -1.08 -1.49
CA LEU A 52 -15.25 -1.41 -2.71
C LEU A 52 -15.22 -2.91 -2.99
N ALA A 53 -14.07 -3.56 -2.85
CA ALA A 53 -13.92 -5.01 -3.05
C ALA A 53 -14.52 -5.85 -1.89
N GLY A 54 -14.78 -5.25 -0.72
CA GLY A 54 -15.26 -5.96 0.47
C GLY A 54 -14.21 -6.89 1.10
N ARG A 55 -12.94 -6.69 0.80
CA ARG A 55 -11.80 -7.48 1.30
C ARG A 55 -10.52 -6.65 1.27
N PRO A 56 -9.48 -7.01 2.04
CA PRO A 56 -8.19 -6.33 1.94
C PRO A 56 -7.61 -6.42 0.52
N VAL A 57 -7.25 -5.27 -0.03
CA VAL A 57 -6.59 -5.09 -1.33
C VAL A 57 -5.19 -4.52 -1.11
N GLY A 58 -4.19 -5.04 -1.82
CA GLY A 58 -2.80 -4.56 -1.72
C GLY A 58 -2.61 -3.14 -2.27
N THR A 59 -1.40 -2.62 -2.15
CA THR A 59 -1.02 -1.29 -2.65
C THR A 59 -0.44 -1.41 -4.05
N ASP A 60 -0.83 -0.52 -4.96
CA ASP A 60 -0.25 -0.50 -6.31
C ASP A 60 1.21 -0.01 -6.30
N TRP A 61 1.94 -0.24 -7.38
CA TRP A 61 3.33 0.21 -7.49
C TRP A 61 3.50 1.72 -7.42
N GLY A 62 2.54 2.48 -7.95
CA GLY A 62 2.56 3.94 -7.97
C GLY A 62 2.55 4.51 -6.55
N ASP A 63 1.51 4.21 -5.78
CA ASP A 63 1.38 4.71 -4.41
C ASP A 63 2.37 4.03 -3.45
N GLY A 64 2.69 2.75 -3.71
CA GLY A 64 3.67 1.98 -2.95
C GLY A 64 5.09 2.59 -2.99
N SER A 65 5.42 3.35 -4.04
CA SER A 65 6.68 4.08 -4.15
C SER A 65 6.84 5.15 -3.06
N GLY A 66 5.74 5.72 -2.56
CA GLY A 66 5.71 6.73 -1.50
C GLY A 66 5.93 6.20 -0.07
N MET A 67 6.35 4.94 0.07
CA MET A 67 6.41 4.28 1.39
C MET A 67 7.82 4.15 1.97
N ASN A 68 8.89 4.34 1.17
CA ASN A 68 10.27 3.92 1.48
C ASN A 68 10.41 2.41 1.74
N LEU A 69 9.51 1.59 1.18
CA LEU A 69 9.47 0.14 1.37
C LEU A 69 9.54 -0.65 0.06
N LEU A 70 9.04 -0.08 -1.05
CA LEU A 70 9.02 -0.75 -2.35
C LEU A 70 10.39 -0.63 -3.02
N ASP A 71 10.92 -1.75 -3.50
CA ASP A 71 12.03 -1.76 -4.45
C ASP A 71 11.47 -1.46 -5.85
N LEU A 72 11.87 -0.32 -6.41
CA LEU A 72 11.35 0.14 -7.69
C LEU A 72 11.83 -0.69 -8.87
N ALA A 73 12.96 -1.40 -8.78
CA ALA A 73 13.46 -2.24 -9.85
C ALA A 73 12.69 -3.57 -9.89
N SER A 74 12.60 -4.25 -8.75
CA SER A 74 11.96 -5.57 -8.66
C SER A 74 10.45 -5.53 -8.52
N LYS A 75 9.86 -4.38 -8.18
CA LYS A 75 8.43 -4.21 -7.87
C LYS A 75 7.94 -5.09 -6.71
N ARG A 76 8.85 -5.41 -5.80
CA ARG A 76 8.57 -6.16 -4.56
C ARG A 76 8.93 -5.30 -3.35
N TRP A 77 8.39 -5.65 -2.18
CA TRP A 77 8.85 -5.03 -0.96
C TRP A 77 10.33 -5.37 -0.71
N HIS A 78 11.11 -4.35 -0.39
CA HIS A 78 12.52 -4.53 -0.04
C HIS A 78 12.62 -5.05 1.39
N GLN A 79 12.96 -6.33 1.56
CA GLN A 79 12.94 -6.98 2.88
C GLN A 79 13.75 -6.23 3.96
N PRO A 80 14.98 -5.74 3.70
CA PRO A 80 15.70 -4.95 4.70
C PRO A 80 15.02 -3.62 5.08
N ALA A 81 14.15 -3.07 4.22
CA ALA A 81 13.35 -1.89 4.56
C ALA A 81 12.20 -2.27 5.50
N LEU A 82 11.55 -3.40 5.24
CA LEU A 82 10.49 -3.94 6.08
C LEU A 82 11.00 -4.28 7.48
N ASP A 83 12.13 -4.98 7.57
CA ASP A 83 12.76 -5.35 8.85
C ASP A 83 13.17 -4.12 9.67
N ALA A 84 13.59 -3.04 8.99
CA ALA A 84 13.87 -1.75 9.61
C ALA A 84 12.60 -1.04 10.13
N VAL A 85 11.40 -1.50 9.78
CA VAL A 85 10.13 -0.98 10.30
C VAL A 85 9.53 -1.92 11.35
N SER A 86 9.23 -3.16 10.99
CA SER A 86 8.72 -4.22 11.87
C SER A 86 8.87 -5.60 11.22
N PRO A 87 9.29 -6.66 11.95
CA PRO A 87 9.55 -7.99 11.37
C PRO A 87 8.31 -8.64 10.73
N ASP A 88 7.10 -8.27 11.16
CA ASP A 88 5.84 -8.83 10.66
C ASP A 88 5.11 -7.93 9.64
N LEU A 89 5.78 -6.87 9.18
CA LEU A 89 5.18 -5.87 8.29
C LEU A 89 4.76 -6.45 6.94
N ALA A 90 5.59 -7.35 6.36
CA ALA A 90 5.30 -7.97 5.07
C ALA A 90 3.92 -8.62 5.04
N ARG A 91 3.58 -9.39 6.09
CA ARG A 91 2.28 -10.07 6.24
C ARG A 91 1.12 -9.08 6.30
N ARG A 92 1.32 -7.93 6.95
CA ARG A 92 0.29 -6.90 7.14
C ARG A 92 0.06 -6.06 5.88
N LEU A 93 1.09 -5.87 5.07
CA LEU A 93 0.99 -5.19 3.77
C LEU A 93 0.41 -6.11 2.68
N GLY A 94 0.72 -7.41 2.70
CA GLY A 94 0.47 -8.28 1.54
C GLY A 94 1.35 -7.88 0.35
N ASP A 95 1.16 -8.48 -0.83
CA ASP A 95 2.00 -8.16 -1.99
C ASP A 95 1.63 -6.83 -2.66
N PRO A 96 2.60 -6.08 -3.22
CA PRO A 96 2.32 -4.95 -4.10
C PRO A 96 1.59 -5.42 -5.36
N LEU A 97 0.78 -4.55 -5.94
CA LEU A 97 -0.05 -4.86 -7.11
C LEU A 97 0.42 -4.09 -8.35
N GLU A 98 0.33 -4.77 -9.50
CA GLU A 98 0.40 -4.14 -10.82
C GLU A 98 -0.81 -3.21 -11.03
N PRO A 99 -0.60 -1.94 -11.42
CA PRO A 99 -1.69 -0.95 -11.47
C PRO A 99 -2.72 -1.19 -12.58
N TRP A 100 -2.38 -1.92 -13.64
CA TRP A 100 -3.28 -2.25 -14.76
C TRP A 100 -4.01 -3.59 -14.61
N THR A 101 -4.10 -4.12 -13.39
CA THR A 101 -4.81 -5.38 -13.10
C THR A 101 -6.23 -5.15 -12.60
N THR A 102 -6.93 -6.22 -12.23
CA THR A 102 -8.20 -6.17 -11.50
C THR A 102 -8.00 -6.76 -10.11
N VAL A 103 -8.56 -6.10 -9.09
CA VAL A 103 -8.58 -6.59 -7.71
C VAL A 103 -9.89 -7.31 -7.39
N GLY A 104 -10.65 -7.70 -8.41
CA GLY A 104 -11.91 -8.44 -8.30
C GLY A 104 -13.10 -7.59 -8.70
N THR A 105 -14.28 -8.00 -8.25
CA THR A 105 -15.52 -7.26 -8.46
C THR A 105 -15.94 -6.51 -7.20
N ILE A 106 -16.84 -5.55 -7.36
CA ILE A 106 -17.43 -4.82 -6.25
C ILE A 106 -18.11 -5.78 -5.26
N SER A 107 -18.08 -5.44 -3.97
CA SER A 107 -18.68 -6.27 -2.94
C SER A 107 -20.18 -6.44 -3.17
N PRO A 108 -20.74 -7.65 -2.93
CA PRO A 108 -22.16 -7.89 -3.12
C PRO A 108 -23.07 -6.94 -2.32
N ALA A 109 -22.63 -6.54 -1.12
CA ALA A 109 -23.35 -5.61 -0.26
C ALA A 109 -23.45 -4.20 -0.89
N LEU A 110 -22.35 -3.68 -1.43
CA LEU A 110 -22.33 -2.38 -2.10
C LEU A 110 -23.05 -2.45 -3.45
N ALA A 111 -22.91 -3.55 -4.18
CA ALA A 111 -23.64 -3.79 -5.42
C ALA A 111 -25.15 -3.72 -5.21
N LYS A 112 -25.67 -4.46 -4.21
CA LYS A 112 -27.09 -4.45 -3.85
C LYS A 112 -27.55 -3.08 -3.35
N ARG A 113 -26.74 -2.41 -2.52
CA ARG A 113 -27.13 -1.14 -1.89
C ARG A 113 -27.20 0.02 -2.89
N TYR A 114 -26.30 0.05 -3.87
CA TYR A 114 -26.14 1.18 -4.78
C TYR A 114 -26.45 0.86 -6.25
N GLY A 115 -26.88 -0.37 -6.55
CA GLY A 115 -27.31 -0.77 -7.89
C GLY A 115 -26.18 -1.03 -8.89
N PHE A 116 -24.96 -1.33 -8.43
CA PHE A 116 -23.89 -1.75 -9.35
C PHE A 116 -24.15 -3.15 -9.90
N ALA A 117 -23.77 -3.38 -11.15
CA ALA A 117 -23.70 -4.74 -11.69
C ALA A 117 -22.73 -5.60 -10.87
N ALA A 118 -23.09 -6.84 -10.57
CA ALA A 118 -22.23 -7.78 -9.83
C ALA A 118 -20.89 -8.07 -10.55
N THR A 119 -20.83 -7.79 -11.85
CA THR A 119 -19.65 -7.89 -12.71
C THR A 119 -18.79 -6.63 -12.73
N CYS A 120 -19.16 -5.56 -12.02
CA CYS A 120 -18.39 -4.32 -11.95
C CYS A 120 -17.00 -4.62 -11.36
N ARG A 121 -15.97 -4.45 -12.19
CA ARG A 121 -14.57 -4.72 -11.84
C ARG A 121 -13.98 -3.53 -11.10
N ILE A 122 -13.14 -3.83 -10.12
CA ILE A 122 -12.37 -2.83 -9.38
C ILE A 122 -10.92 -2.92 -9.82
N ALA A 123 -10.35 -1.82 -10.31
CA ALA A 123 -8.91 -1.70 -10.54
C ALA A 123 -8.21 -1.37 -9.20
N PRO A 124 -6.90 -1.65 -9.04
CA PRO A 124 -6.12 -1.10 -7.96
C PRO A 124 -6.26 0.43 -7.93
N PHE A 125 -6.43 0.99 -6.74
CA PHE A 125 -6.39 2.44 -6.56
C PHE A 125 -4.93 2.85 -6.39
N THR A 126 -4.62 4.09 -6.78
CA THR A 126 -3.28 4.68 -6.67
C THR A 126 -3.35 6.03 -5.95
N GLY A 127 -2.19 6.64 -5.69
CA GLY A 127 -2.08 7.95 -5.09
C GLY A 127 -2.67 9.04 -6.00
N ASP A 128 -3.03 10.18 -5.40
CA ASP A 128 -3.57 11.32 -6.14
C ASP A 128 -2.60 11.84 -7.20
N ASN A 129 -1.32 12.02 -6.88
CA ASN A 129 -0.30 12.50 -7.82
C ASN A 129 -0.11 11.55 -9.02
N PRO A 130 0.10 10.22 -8.84
CA PRO A 130 0.08 9.28 -9.97
C PRO A 130 -1.21 9.34 -10.80
N ALA A 131 -2.38 9.43 -10.15
CA ALA A 131 -3.66 9.50 -10.85
C ALA A 131 -3.79 10.79 -11.67
N SER A 132 -3.40 11.94 -11.12
CA SER A 132 -3.38 13.23 -11.80
C SER A 132 -2.43 13.23 -12.99
N ALA A 133 -1.25 12.61 -12.87
CA ALA A 133 -0.27 12.55 -13.95
C ALA A 133 -0.79 11.80 -15.19
N ILE A 134 -1.65 10.79 -15.00
CA ILE A 134 -2.29 10.06 -16.11
C ILE A 134 -3.55 10.78 -16.63
N GLY A 135 -4.19 11.60 -15.79
CA GLY A 135 -5.39 12.35 -16.15
C GLY A 135 -5.14 13.63 -16.95
N LEU A 136 -3.89 14.09 -17.03
CA LEU A 136 -3.44 15.25 -17.83
C LEU A 136 -3.04 14.82 -19.23
#